data_AF-A0A9W4SRV6-F1
#
_entry.id   AF-A0A9W4SRV6-F1
#
_cell.length_a   1.000
_cell.length_b   1.000
_cell.length_c   1.000
_cell.angle_alpha   90.00
_cell.angle_beta   90.00
_cell.angle_gamma   90.00
#
_symmetry.space_group_name_H-M   'P 1'
#
loop_
_entity.id
_entity.type
_entity.pdbx_description
1 polymer ?
#
loop_
_entity_poly.entity_id
_entity_poly.type
_entity_poly.pdbx_seq_one_letter_code
_entity_poly.pdbx_strand_id
1 'polypeptide(L)'
;PEVLRGQSYTLASDIYSFSMIMWEFISGISPFDNEAHDFQLSLDICKGKRPKIIKNNPQCYIDLMKKCWNMDPLKRPTVIEIKKIIEN
;
A
#
# COMPACT_ATOMS: atom_id res chain seq x y z
N PRO A 1 1.61 4.09 7.02
CA PRO A 1 2.87 4.58 7.63
C PRO A 1 2.67 5.29 8.97
N GLU A 2 1.55 5.99 9.13
CA GLU A 2 1.08 6.63 10.36
C GLU A 2 1.10 5.71 11.58
N VAL A 3 0.61 4.47 11.45
CA VAL A 3 0.62 3.47 12.53
C VAL A 3 2.05 3.13 12.98
N LEU A 4 2.99 2.97 12.03
CA LEU A 4 4.41 2.75 12.34
C LEU A 4 5.06 3.96 13.04
N ARG A 5 4.48 5.17 12.91
CA ARG A 5 4.92 6.38 13.65
C ARG A 5 4.23 6.52 15.01
N GLY A 6 3.48 5.51 15.46
CA GLY A 6 2.75 5.53 16.73
C GLY A 6 1.45 6.34 16.69
N GLN A 7 0.93 6.69 15.51
CA GLN A 7 -0.40 7.30 15.39
C GLN A 7 -1.50 6.24 15.45
N SER A 8 -2.71 6.67 15.78
CA SER A 8 -3.87 5.78 15.88
C SER A 8 -4.17 5.04 14.58
N TYR A 9 -4.63 3.81 14.73
CA TYR A 9 -5.20 3.03 13.64
C TYR A 9 -6.50 3.67 13.11
N THR A 10 -6.70 3.63 11.80
CA THR A 10 -7.91 4.13 11.15
C THR A 10 -8.30 3.24 9.97
N LEU A 11 -9.50 3.45 9.41
CA LEU A 11 -9.90 2.80 8.15
C LEU A 11 -8.95 3.11 6.99
N ALA A 12 -8.31 4.30 6.97
CA ALA A 12 -7.30 4.61 5.97
C ALA A 12 -6.04 3.74 6.12
N SER A 13 -5.77 3.22 7.33
CA SER A 13 -4.69 2.26 7.60
C SER A 13 -5.03 0.87 7.05
N ASP A 14 -6.30 0.44 7.10
CA ASP A 14 -6.77 -0.76 6.40
C ASP A 14 -6.51 -0.64 4.88
N ILE A 15 -6.83 0.52 4.29
CA ILE A 15 -6.64 0.77 2.86
C ILE A 15 -5.16 0.71 2.46
N TYR A 16 -4.27 1.20 3.34
CA TYR A 16 -2.83 1.04 3.14
C TYR A 16 -2.44 -0.44 3.16
N SER A 17 -2.92 -1.22 4.12
CA SER A 17 -2.63 -2.66 4.19
C SER A 17 -3.18 -3.41 2.97
N PHE A 18 -4.37 -3.03 2.49
CA PHE A 18 -4.96 -3.58 1.27
C PHE A 18 -4.06 -3.38 0.05
N SER A 19 -3.37 -2.24 -0.06
CA SER A 19 -2.40 -2.02 -1.15
C SER A 19 -1.20 -2.97 -1.11
N MET A 20 -0.79 -3.43 0.08
CA MET A 20 0.29 -4.42 0.23
C MET A 20 -0.19 -5.79 -0.25
N ILE A 21 -1.44 -6.15 0.05
CA ILE A 21 -2.09 -7.37 -0.47
C ILE A 21 -2.22 -7.29 -2.00
N MET A 22 -2.64 -6.14 -2.54
CA MET A 22 -2.69 -5.93 -3.98
C MET A 22 -1.30 -6.13 -4.63
N TRP A 23 -0.26 -5.59 -4.00
CA TRP A 23 1.10 -5.78 -4.49
C TRP A 23 1.54 -7.24 -4.45
N GLU A 24 1.27 -7.94 -3.35
CA GLU A 24 1.56 -9.37 -3.18
C GLU A 24 0.84 -10.23 -4.22
N PHE A 25 -0.41 -9.88 -4.55
CA PHE A 25 -1.20 -10.61 -5.55
C PHE A 25 -0.58 -10.55 -6.95
N ILE A 26 -0.03 -9.40 -7.36
CA ILE A 26 0.61 -9.25 -8.68
C ILE A 26 2.07 -9.73 -8.69
N SER A 27 2.72 -9.78 -7.53
CA SER A 27 4.13 -10.19 -7.41
C SER A 27 4.31 -11.69 -7.19
N GLY A 28 3.33 -12.33 -6.54
CA GLY A 28 3.45 -13.69 -6.02
C GLY A 28 4.45 -13.83 -4.87
N ILE A 29 4.92 -12.72 -4.30
CA ILE A 29 5.91 -12.67 -3.21
C ILE A 29 5.51 -11.64 -2.16
N SER A 30 5.94 -11.84 -0.90
CA SER A 30 5.64 -10.90 0.16
C SER A 30 6.32 -9.53 -0.06
N PRO A 31 5.68 -8.41 0.31
CA PRO A 31 6.29 -7.09 0.23
C PRO A 31 7.60 -7.04 1.01
N PHE A 32 8.68 -6.59 0.38
CA PHE A 32 10.02 -6.50 1.00
C PHE A 32 10.59 -7.87 1.43
N ASP A 33 10.27 -8.95 0.71
CA ASP A 33 10.75 -10.32 0.97
C ASP A 33 12.28 -10.45 1.13
N ASN A 34 13.04 -9.58 0.47
CA ASN A 34 14.49 -9.55 0.50
C ASN A 34 15.09 -8.63 1.59
N GLU A 35 14.27 -8.13 2.51
CA GLU A 35 14.69 -7.20 3.56
C GLU A 35 14.33 -7.68 4.97
N ALA A 36 15.18 -7.32 5.94
CA ALA A 36 14.87 -7.58 7.35
C ALA A 36 13.65 -6.75 7.78
N HIS A 37 12.69 -7.40 8.43
CA HIS A 37 11.47 -6.77 8.91
C HIS A 37 11.71 -6.10 10.28
N ASP A 38 12.56 -5.08 10.28
CA ASP A 38 13.06 -4.44 11.49
C ASP A 38 12.63 -2.96 11.60
N PHE A 39 13.20 -2.28 12.59
CA PHE A 39 12.96 -0.85 12.81
C PHE A 39 13.45 0.00 11.63
N GLN A 40 14.53 -0.39 10.97
CA GLN A 40 15.08 0.37 9.84
C GLN A 40 14.13 0.32 8.64
N LEU A 41 13.57 -0.85 8.32
CA LEU A 41 12.54 -0.97 7.28
C LEU A 41 11.30 -0.12 7.62
N SER A 42 10.88 -0.12 8.89
CA SER A 42 9.76 0.70 9.36
C SER A 42 10.01 2.19 9.12
N LEU A 43 11.21 2.69 9.44
CA LEU A 43 11.62 4.06 9.18
C LEU A 43 11.63 4.39 7.68
N ASP A 44 12.13 3.49 6.85
CA ASP A 44 12.19 3.71 5.40
C ASP A 44 10.79 3.78 4.79
N ILE A 45 9.85 2.92 5.22
CA ILE A 45 8.44 2.97 4.81
C ILE A 45 7.82 4.32 5.20
N CYS A 46 8.12 4.79 6.42
CA CYS A 46 7.73 6.12 6.90
C CYS A 46 8.35 7.27 6.09
N LYS A 47 9.51 7.08 5.46
CA LYS A 47 10.15 8.04 4.54
C LYS A 47 9.65 7.94 3.10
N GLY A 48 8.78 6.98 2.80
CA GLY A 48 8.16 6.83 1.48
C GLY A 48 8.67 5.63 0.67
N LYS A 49 9.50 4.76 1.24
CA LYS A 49 9.88 3.49 0.59
C LYS A 49 8.63 2.66 0.29
N ARG A 50 8.60 2.06 -0.89
CA ARG A 50 7.51 1.19 -1.37
C ARG A 50 8.10 -0.02 -2.08
N PRO A 51 7.37 -1.15 -2.16
CA PRO A 51 7.78 -2.28 -2.98
C PRO A 51 7.96 -1.88 -4.45
N LYS A 52 8.79 -2.64 -5.18
CA LYS A 52 9.11 -2.36 -6.58
C LYS A 52 7.86 -2.50 -7.46
N ILE A 53 7.61 -1.54 -8.34
CA ILE A 53 6.52 -1.65 -9.32
C ILE A 53 6.85 -2.74 -10.35
N ILE A 54 5.93 -3.67 -10.52
CA ILE A 54 6.05 -4.79 -11.45
C ILE A 54 5.49 -4.34 -12.80
N LYS A 55 6.38 -4.26 -13.78
CA LYS A 55 6.03 -3.89 -15.16
C LYS A 55 5.09 -4.94 -15.77
N ASN A 56 4.38 -4.56 -16.82
CA ASN A 56 3.44 -5.43 -17.57
C ASN A 56 2.15 -5.81 -16.83
N ASN A 57 1.82 -5.13 -15.72
CA ASN A 57 0.49 -5.22 -15.10
C ASN A 57 -0.44 -4.11 -15.63
N PRO A 58 -1.78 -4.30 -15.58
CA PRO A 58 -2.73 -3.27 -15.97
C PRO A 58 -2.49 -1.96 -15.24
N GLN A 59 -2.40 -0.85 -15.98
CA GLN A 59 -2.08 0.46 -15.41
C GLN A 59 -3.12 0.90 -14.39
N CYS A 60 -4.40 0.60 -14.62
CA CYS A 60 -5.50 0.87 -13.69
C CYS A 60 -5.27 0.20 -12.31
N TYR A 61 -4.75 -1.02 -12.29
CA TYR A 61 -4.45 -1.74 -11.06
C TYR A 61 -3.28 -1.09 -10.31
N ILE A 62 -2.20 -0.77 -11.05
CA ILE A 62 -1.02 -0.08 -10.49
C ILE A 62 -1.42 1.27 -9.90
N ASP A 63 -2.27 2.03 -10.59
CA ASP A 63 -2.70 3.35 -10.16
C ASP A 63 -3.59 3.27 -8.92
N LEU A 64 -4.52 2.31 -8.87
CA LEU A 64 -5.35 2.05 -7.70
C LEU A 64 -4.49 1.65 -6.50
N MET A 65 -3.60 0.67 -6.66
CA MET A 65 -2.65 0.24 -5.62
C MET A 65 -1.83 1.43 -5.10
N LYS A 66 -1.32 2.27 -6.00
CA LYS A 66 -0.57 3.47 -5.62
C LYS A 66 -1.41 4.51 -4.88
N LYS A 67 -2.69 4.64 -5.23
CA LYS A 67 -3.62 5.52 -4.51
C LYS A 67 -3.87 5.00 -3.10
N CYS A 68 -4.01 3.69 -2.93
CA CYS A 68 -4.23 3.04 -1.64
C CYS A 68 -3.02 3.16 -0.69
N TRP A 69 -1.78 3.13 -1.19
CA TRP A 69 -0.57 3.26 -0.37
C TRP A 69 -0.04 4.69 -0.17
N ASN A 70 -0.87 5.70 -0.44
CA ASN A 70 -0.47 7.10 -0.34
C ASN A 70 0.11 7.41 1.06
N MET A 71 1.14 8.25 1.13
CA MET A 71 1.74 8.63 2.40
C MET A 71 0.74 9.38 3.29
N ASP A 72 -0.09 10.22 2.68
CA ASP A 72 -1.17 10.96 3.33
C ASP A 72 -2.42 10.07 3.43
N PRO A 73 -2.87 9.70 4.64
CA PRO A 73 -4.08 8.89 4.83
C PRO A 73 -5.33 9.53 4.21
N LEU A 74 -5.41 10.86 4.16
CA LEU A 74 -6.57 11.59 3.61
C LEU A 74 -6.67 11.51 2.08
N LYS A 75 -5.58 11.14 1.41
CA LYS A 75 -5.53 10.96 -0.05
C LYS A 75 -5.84 9.53 -0.49
N ARG A 76 -6.00 8.61 0.47
CA ARG A 76 -6.35 7.22 0.19
C ARG A 76 -7.86 7.13 -0.08
N PRO A 77 -8.30 6.28 -1.03
CA PRO A 77 -9.72 6.09 -1.27
C PRO A 77 -10.36 5.34 -0.10
N THR A 78 -11.66 5.54 0.09
CA THR A 78 -12.48 4.71 0.96
C THR A 78 -12.74 3.35 0.32
N VAL A 79 -13.12 2.35 1.12
CA VAL A 79 -13.52 1.03 0.60
C VAL A 79 -14.67 1.12 -0.40
N ILE A 80 -15.59 2.08 -0.22
CA ILE A 80 -16.72 2.32 -1.12
C ILE A 80 -16.23 2.82 -2.48
N GLU A 81 -15.24 3.72 -2.51
CA GLU A 81 -14.64 4.21 -3.75
C GLU A 81 -13.84 3.11 -4.44
N ILE A 82 -13.07 2.32 -3.70
CA ILE A 82 -12.33 1.16 -4.26
C ILE A 82 -13.30 0.19 -4.93
N LYS A 83 -14.38 -0.19 -4.23
CA LYS A 83 -15.40 -1.09 -4.78
C LYS A 83 -15.93 -0.58 -6.11
N LYS A 84 -16.31 0.71 -6.19
CA LYS A 84 -16.78 1.34 -7.44
C LYS A 84 -15.73 1.32 -8.55
N ILE A 85 -14.45 1.46 -8.22
CA ILE A 85 -13.36 1.42 -9.22
C ILE A 85 -13.17 0.00 -9.77
N ILE A 86 -13.31 -1.02 -8.92
CA ILE A 86 -13.10 -2.44 -9.30
C ILE A 86 -14.29 -3.01 -10.06
N GLU A 87 -15.52 -2.55 -9.76
CA GLU A 87 -16.75 -3.02 -10.42
C GLU A 87 -17.01 -2.38 -11.79
N ASN A 88 -16.24 -1.36 -12.17
CA ASN A 88 -16.27 -0.75 -13.52
C ASN A 88 -15.38 -1.49 -14.50
#